data_AF-A0A7W0TPY2-F1
#
_entry.id   AF-A0A7W0TPY2-F1
#
_cell.length_a   1.000
_cell.length_b   1.000
_cell.length_c   1.000
_cell.angle_alpha   90.00
_cell.angle_beta   90.00
_cell.angle_gamma   90.00
#
_symmetry.space_group_name_H-M   'P 1'
#
loop_
_entity.id
_entity.type
_entity.pdbx_description
1 polymer ?
#
loop_
_entity_poly.entity_id
_entity_poly.type
_entity_poly.pdbx_seq_one_letter_code
_entity_poly.pdbx_strand_id
1 'polypeptide(L)'
;CTAAGLVRRIEPAGHPARFERRVRDNHHHVVCRHCGRTDDVDCGVGAAPCLEPSDDRGFTIDEAEVVFWGLCPGCVTAKDPADGSTQQEEIVQ
;
A
#
# COMPACT_ATOMS: atom_id res chain seq x y z
N CYS A 1 -12.96 -13.17 8.57
CA CYS A 1 -11.60 -12.72 8.95
C CYS A 1 -11.48 -11.20 9.05
N THR A 2 -11.89 -10.43 8.03
CA THR A 2 -11.86 -8.95 8.06
C THR A 2 -12.74 -8.35 9.16
N ALA A 3 -14.00 -8.81 9.28
CA ALA A 3 -14.89 -8.40 10.35
C ALA A 3 -14.41 -8.79 11.77
N ALA A 4 -13.46 -9.74 11.86
CA ALA A 4 -12.84 -10.13 13.12
C ALA A 4 -11.55 -9.35 13.42
N GLY A 5 -11.20 -8.35 12.60
CA GLY A 5 -9.98 -7.54 12.78
C GLY A 5 -8.69 -8.33 12.63
N LEU A 6 -8.71 -9.48 11.95
CA LEU A 6 -7.54 -10.35 11.73
C LEU A 6 -6.81 -10.02 10.42
N VAL A 7 -7.51 -9.36 9.50
CA VAL A 7 -6.96 -8.92 8.22
C VAL A 7 -7.54 -7.57 7.82
N ARG A 8 -6.74 -6.70 7.23
CA ARG A 8 -7.16 -5.44 6.60
C ARG A 8 -7.17 -5.62 5.08
N ARG A 9 -8.15 -5.02 4.40
CA ARG A 9 -8.15 -4.89 2.93
C ARG A 9 -7.57 -3.52 2.58
N ILE A 10 -6.62 -3.50 1.65
CA ILE A 10 -6.07 -2.27 1.06
C ILE A 10 -6.34 -2.27 -0.44
N GLU A 11 -6.68 -1.10 -0.98
CA GLU A 11 -6.95 -0.92 -2.41
C GLU A 11 -6.20 0.32 -2.94
N PRO A 12 -4.88 0.20 -3.19
CA PRO A 12 -4.14 1.27 -3.83
C PRO A 12 -4.73 1.56 -5.20
N ALA A 13 -4.92 2.85 -5.52
CA ALA A 13 -5.52 3.27 -6.78
C ALA A 13 -4.79 2.65 -7.99
N GLY A 14 -5.53 1.94 -8.84
CA GLY A 14 -4.99 1.29 -10.05
C GLY A 14 -4.38 -0.10 -9.83
N HIS A 15 -4.46 -0.67 -8.63
CA HIS A 15 -3.96 -2.02 -8.33
C HIS A 15 -5.03 -2.93 -7.72
N PRO A 16 -4.90 -4.26 -7.86
CA PRO A 16 -5.81 -5.21 -7.22
C PRO A 16 -5.82 -5.05 -5.71
N ALA A 17 -6.98 -5.29 -5.10
CA ALA A 17 -7.12 -5.34 -3.66
C ALA A 17 -6.16 -6.36 -3.04
N ARG A 18 -5.50 -5.97 -1.94
CA ARG A 18 -4.66 -6.87 -1.15
C ARG A 18 -5.21 -7.00 0.25
N PHE A 19 -4.96 -8.16 0.87
CA PHE A 19 -5.30 -8.43 2.25
C PHE A 19 -4.02 -8.65 3.06
N GLU A 20 -3.90 -7.97 4.20
CA GLU A 20 -2.74 -8.06 5.08
C GLU A 20 -3.12 -8.51 6.49
N ARG A 21 -2.15 -9.05 7.24
CA ARG A 21 -2.34 -9.56 8.62
C ARG A 21 -1.78 -8.61 9.70
N ARG A 22 -1.17 -7.51 9.31
CA ARG A 22 -0.60 -6.48 10.20
C ARG A 22 -1.66 -5.47 10.59
N VAL A 23 -2.59 -5.91 11.42
CA VAL A 23 -3.82 -5.16 11.74
C VAL A 23 -3.69 -4.30 13.00
N ARG A 24 -2.52 -4.28 13.66
CA ARG A 24 -2.35 -3.66 14.99
C ARG A 24 -1.08 -2.84 15.19
N ASP A 25 -0.14 -2.90 14.27
CA ASP A 25 0.92 -1.93 14.12
C ASP A 25 0.44 -0.84 13.15
N ASN A 26 0.52 0.42 13.59
CA ASN A 26 0.30 1.52 12.67
C ASN A 26 1.46 1.50 11.67
N HIS A 27 1.18 1.08 10.45
CA HIS A 27 2.14 0.99 9.37
C HIS A 27 1.44 1.44 8.09
N HIS A 28 2.25 1.80 7.10
CA HIS A 28 1.82 2.39 5.84
C HIS A 28 2.36 1.56 4.70
N HIS A 29 1.88 1.83 3.48
CA HIS A 29 2.35 1.11 2.29
C HIS A 29 3.15 2.03 1.40
N VAL A 30 4.23 1.51 0.80
CA VAL A 30 4.89 2.14 -0.35
C VAL A 30 4.61 1.34 -1.60
N VAL A 31 4.19 2.01 -2.68
CA VAL A 31 3.86 1.39 -3.97
C VAL A 31 4.82 1.88 -5.05
N CYS A 32 5.42 0.92 -5.77
CA CYS A 32 6.21 1.20 -6.96
C CYS A 32 5.29 1.60 -8.11
N ARG A 33 5.47 2.82 -8.63
CA ARG A 33 4.70 3.35 -9.76
C ARG A 33 4.91 2.60 -11.07
N HIS A 34 6.00 1.83 -11.20
CA HIS A 34 6.32 1.12 -12.44
C HIS A 34 5.76 -0.30 -12.46
N CYS A 35 6.07 -1.10 -11.43
CA CYS A 35 5.70 -2.52 -11.41
C CYS A 35 4.60 -2.88 -10.40
N GLY A 36 4.11 -1.92 -9.60
CA GLY A 36 3.10 -2.19 -8.58
C GLY A 36 3.57 -3.03 -7.39
N ARG A 37 4.88 -3.24 -7.23
CA ARG A 37 5.45 -3.80 -5.98
C ARG A 37 5.00 -2.92 -4.81
N THR A 38 4.51 -3.57 -3.75
CA THR A 38 4.07 -2.90 -2.52
C THR A 38 4.81 -3.52 -1.37
N ASP A 39 5.37 -2.68 -0.49
CA ASP A 39 6.03 -3.11 0.74
C ASP A 39 5.46 -2.30 1.93
N ASP A 40 5.53 -2.89 3.12
CA ASP A 40 5.17 -2.24 4.38
C ASP A 40 6.25 -1.24 4.79
N VAL A 41 5.83 -0.11 5.36
CA VAL A 41 6.68 0.91 5.96
C VAL A 41 6.15 1.22 7.35
N ASP A 42 6.97 1.03 8.38
CA ASP A 42 6.58 1.33 9.75
C ASP A 42 6.24 2.81 9.91
N CYS A 43 5.18 3.11 10.66
CA CYS A 43 4.85 4.49 10.97
C CYS A 43 5.95 5.12 11.83
N GLY A 44 6.48 6.27 11.41
CA GLY A 44 7.47 7.02 12.20
C GLY A 44 6.95 7.51 13.55
N VAL A 45 5.63 7.66 13.71
CA VAL A 45 4.97 8.07 14.96
C VAL A 45 4.62 6.84 15.83
N GLY A 46 4.46 5.67 15.22
CA GLY A 46 4.15 4.40 15.90
C GLY A 46 2.69 4.21 16.34
N ALA A 47 1.85 5.25 16.27
CA ALA A 47 0.43 5.19 16.63
C ALA A 47 -0.44 6.03 15.69
N ALA A 48 -1.74 5.74 15.63
CA ALA A 48 -2.71 6.46 14.80
C ALA A 48 -3.45 7.56 15.60
N PRO A 49 -3.87 8.67 14.95
CA PRO A 49 -3.51 9.05 13.59
C PRO A 49 -2.04 9.50 13.51
N CYS A 50 -1.34 9.06 12.48
CA CYS A 50 0.07 9.39 12.27
C CYS A 50 0.29 10.74 11.57
N LEU A 51 -0.79 11.32 11.04
CA LEU A 51 -0.79 12.57 10.32
C LEU A 51 -2.02 13.36 10.74
N GLU A 52 -1.79 14.58 11.21
CA GLU A 52 -2.84 15.50 11.62
C GLU A 52 -3.17 16.44 10.46
N PRO A 53 -4.45 16.61 10.08
CA PRO A 53 -4.81 17.57 9.05
C PRO A 53 -4.65 18.99 9.59
N SER A 54 -4.39 19.95 8.70
CA SER A 54 -4.34 21.36 9.05
C SER A 54 -5.70 21.95 9.46
N ASP A 55 -6.80 21.30 9.08
CA ASP A 55 -8.18 21.64 9.43
C ASP A 55 -9.00 20.34 9.40
N ASP A 56 -9.58 19.96 10.54
CA ASP A 56 -10.37 18.74 10.71
C ASP A 56 -11.82 18.89 10.21
N ARG A 57 -12.25 20.11 9.83
CA ARG A 57 -13.61 20.45 9.39
C ARG A 57 -14.71 20.01 10.37
N GLY A 58 -14.39 19.89 11.66
CA GLY A 58 -15.30 19.45 12.71
C GLY A 58 -15.51 17.93 12.81
N PHE A 59 -14.66 17.13 12.17
CA PHE A 59 -14.67 15.67 12.32
C PHE A 59 -13.82 15.22 13.51
N THR A 60 -14.25 14.18 14.22
CA THR A 60 -13.36 13.41 15.12
C THR A 60 -12.56 12.44 14.26
N ILE A 61 -11.23 12.50 14.36
CA ILE A 61 -10.32 11.74 13.50
C ILE A 61 -9.67 10.62 14.30
N ASP A 62 -10.00 9.39 13.94
CA ASP A 62 -9.46 8.19 14.60
C ASP A 62 -8.29 7.57 13.82
N GLU A 63 -8.21 7.79 12.50
CA GLU A 63 -7.19 7.20 11.63
C GLU A 63 -6.80 8.14 10.48
N ALA A 64 -5.53 8.08 10.07
CA ALA A 64 -5.04 8.63 8.81
C ALA A 64 -4.42 7.50 7.99
N GLU A 65 -4.94 7.27 6.78
CA GLU A 65 -4.38 6.29 5.84
C GLU A 65 -3.35 6.97 4.93
N VAL A 66 -2.11 6.47 4.94
CA VAL A 66 -1.00 7.00 4.14
C VAL A 66 -0.49 5.93 3.17
N VAL A 67 -0.39 6.31 1.90
CA VAL A 67 0.26 5.50 0.85
C VAL A 67 1.37 6.32 0.21
N PHE A 68 2.60 5.83 0.32
CA PHE A 68 3.76 6.40 -0.36
C PHE A 68 3.86 5.86 -1.78
N TRP A 69 4.28 6.68 -2.73
CA TRP A 69 4.44 6.29 -4.12
C TRP A 69 5.85 6.62 -4.62
N GLY A 70 6.56 5.61 -5.12
CA GLY A 70 7.95 5.75 -5.55
C GLY A 70 8.37 4.73 -6.60
N LEU A 71 9.66 4.42 -6.68
CA LEU A 71 10.20 3.33 -7.49
C LEU A 71 10.89 2.33 -6.56
N CYS A 72 10.64 1.04 -6.75
CA CYS A 72 11.36 0.01 -6.00
C CYS A 72 12.82 -0.08 -6.50
N PRO A 73 13.75 -0.66 -5.70
CA PRO A 73 15.15 -0.77 -6.08
C PRO A 73 15.36 -1.40 -7.45
N GLY A 74 14.61 -2.45 -7.79
CA GLY A 74 14.67 -3.11 -9.09
C GLY A 74 14.31 -2.19 -10.27
N CYS A 75 13.32 -1.31 -10.11
CA CYS A 75 12.93 -0.35 -11.15
C CYS A 75 13.86 0.87 -11.22
N VAL A 76 14.55 1.22 -10.13
CA VAL A 76 15.59 2.25 -10.15
C VAL A 76 16.83 1.73 -10.89
N THR A 77 17.20 0.47 -10.68
CA THR A 77 18.36 -0.15 -11.34
C THR A 77 18.06 -0.56 -12.78
N ALA A 78 16.82 -0.94 -13.10
CA ALA A 78 16.37 -1.27 -14.45
C ALA A 78 16.08 -0.03 -15.31
N LYS A 79 16.66 1.13 -14.98
CA LYS A 79 16.52 2.36 -15.78
C LYS A 79 17.40 2.34 -17.05
N ASP A 80 17.57 1.14 -17.63
CA ASP A 80 17.92 0.87 -19.01
C ASP A 80 16.86 -0.10 -19.59
N PRO A 81 16.32 0.16 -20.79
CA PRO A 81 14.94 -0.17 -21.12
C PRO A 81 14.74 -1.60 -21.65
N ALA A 82 13.65 -2.23 -21.19
CA ALA A 82 12.89 -3.37 -21.75
C ALA A 82 12.45 -4.24 -20.55
N ASP A 83 11.23 -4.70 -20.36
CA ASP A 83 10.08 -4.87 -21.23
C ASP A 83 8.87 -5.16 -20.33
N GLY A 84 7.68 -4.75 -20.76
CA GLY A 84 6.44 -5.17 -20.14
C GLY A 84 6.20 -6.65 -20.45
N SER A 85 6.17 -7.50 -19.43
CA SER A 85 5.58 -8.83 -19.55
C SER A 85 4.39 -8.94 -18.62
N THR A 86 3.24 -8.58 -19.20
CA THR A 86 1.99 -9.30 -18.98
C THR A 86 2.27 -10.80 -18.99
N GLN A 87 2.00 -11.48 -17.87
CA GLN A 87 1.71 -12.92 -17.91
C GLN A 87 0.23 -13.07 -17.56
N GLN A 88 -0.56 -13.20 -18.63
CA GLN A 88 -1.81 -13.95 -18.62
C GLN A 88 -1.45 -15.38 -18.26
N GLU A 89 -1.98 -15.90 -17.15
CA GLU A 89 -1.99 -17.35 -16.95
C GLU A 89 -3.09 -17.96 -17.82
N GLU A 90 -2.60 -18.92 -18.59
CA GLU A 90 -3.20 -19.61 -19.71
C GLU A 90 -4.30 -20.58 -19.27
N ILE A 91 -5.21 -20.79 -20.20
CA ILE A 91 -6.37 -21.69 -20.19
C ILE A 91 -5.92 -23.12 -19.90
N VAL A 92 -6.49 -23.78 -18.88
CA VAL A 92 -6.43 -25.24 -18.77
C VAL A 92 -7.65 -25.81 -19.49
N GLN A 93 -7.34 -26.64 -20.49
CA GLN A 93 -8.27 -27.43 -21.32
C GLN A 93 -9.16 -28.35 -20.48
#